data_AF-A0A4Z1EAA2-F1
#
_entry.id   AF-A0A4Z1EAA2-F1
#
_cell.length_a   1.000
_cell.length_b   1.000
_cell.length_c   1.000
_cell.angle_alpha   90.00
_cell.angle_beta   90.00
_cell.angle_gamma   90.00
#
_symmetry.space_group_name_H-M   'P 1'
#
loop_
_entity.id
_entity.type
_entity.pdbx_description
1 polymer ?
#
loop_
_entity_poly.entity_id
_entity_poly.type
_entity_poly.pdbx_seq_one_letter_code
_entity_poly.pdbx_strand_id
1 'polypeptide(L)'
;MVQLSLNLKLTCCSGSMATGICVRTEKFTREASARRALAGKESINFPLPRYAMKSYQRSRTLNSISDFADISKYTDAVALKIKSTANTNVVYWHGKLLALKEDSPPYAMDPETLETVGLWDFNGQLPSLTFTAHPKFDPITREMVCFGYEAKGYATLDFCYYSIDASGMFNETVWLLAPICGMIHDFGITENYVIFPIVPHICDLDRLKAGGEHWQWDSEVPMYVGVLPRRGASGSDVKWFRAPHGFAGHVANAFEDENGHIVLSMAYSKKNALFDVIDPAAGTDMKVIGPNLGGGHPVYNSIGLYDIKTKKYEKYFAGPHKLCQEPVFIPRDKRAKECDGFVMALLNNYAEMTSELVILDTADMSKHVALVKLPIRLRTGLHGNWVDSADADGHPSI
;
A
#
# COMPACT_ATOMS: atom_id res chain seq x y z
N MET A 1 7.06 -10.31 -1.11
CA MET A 1 7.84 -10.54 -2.33
C MET A 1 7.56 -9.34 -3.24
N VAL A 2 8.57 -8.55 -3.62
CA VAL A 2 8.38 -7.37 -4.49
C VAL A 2 8.61 -7.76 -5.94
N GLN A 3 7.58 -8.29 -6.60
CA GLN A 3 7.76 -8.94 -7.89
C GLN A 3 7.71 -7.99 -9.09
N LEU A 4 7.38 -6.71 -8.97
CA LEU A 4 7.24 -5.84 -10.14
C LEU A 4 7.77 -4.43 -9.91
N SER A 5 8.71 -4.01 -10.75
CA SER A 5 9.04 -2.61 -11.01
C SER A 5 8.90 -2.36 -12.51
N LEU A 6 8.09 -1.36 -12.86
CA LEU A 6 7.92 -0.89 -14.22
C LEU A 6 8.58 0.48 -14.34
N ASN A 7 9.64 0.58 -15.13
CA ASN A 7 10.22 1.87 -15.51
C ASN A 7 9.39 2.42 -16.67
N LEU A 8 8.70 3.52 -16.43
CA LEU A 8 7.77 4.12 -17.38
C LEU A 8 8.26 5.51 -17.78
N LYS A 9 8.34 5.74 -19.08
CA LYS A 9 8.53 7.06 -19.66
C LYS A 9 7.31 7.41 -20.49
N LEU A 10 6.51 8.33 -19.96
CA LEU A 10 5.35 8.95 -20.61
C LEU A 10 5.79 10.28 -21.23
N THR A 11 5.63 10.40 -22.54
CA THR A 11 5.97 11.63 -23.28
C THR A 11 4.72 12.17 -23.96
N CYS A 12 4.28 13.39 -23.63
CA CYS A 12 3.20 14.05 -24.35
C CYS A 12 3.72 14.72 -25.63
N CYS A 13 2.91 14.77 -26.71
CA CYS A 13 3.24 15.50 -27.93
C CYS A 13 3.48 17.01 -27.71
N SER A 14 3.03 17.58 -26.57
CA SER A 14 3.28 18.97 -26.17
C SER A 14 4.51 19.18 -25.29
N GLY A 15 5.34 18.14 -25.08
CA GLY A 15 6.63 18.24 -24.38
C GLY A 15 6.60 18.01 -22.86
N SER A 16 5.43 17.80 -22.24
CA SER A 16 5.39 17.36 -20.84
C SER A 16 5.81 15.90 -20.71
N MET A 17 6.81 15.65 -19.85
CA MET A 17 7.37 14.33 -19.56
C MET A 17 7.00 13.94 -18.13
N ALA A 18 6.32 12.80 -17.96
CA ALA A 18 6.33 12.07 -16.70
C ALA A 18 7.28 10.87 -16.88
N THR A 19 8.37 10.84 -16.12
CA THR A 19 9.37 9.76 -16.19
C THR A 19 9.63 9.28 -14.78
N GLY A 20 9.51 7.98 -14.55
CA GLY A 20 9.64 7.44 -13.20
C GLY A 20 9.46 5.93 -13.17
N ILE A 21 9.37 5.40 -11.96
CA ILE A 21 9.18 3.98 -11.70
C ILE A 21 7.88 3.75 -10.93
N CYS A 22 7.10 2.77 -11.36
CA CYS A 22 5.98 2.24 -10.59
C CYS A 22 6.40 0.92 -9.97
N VAL A 23 6.44 0.85 -8.65
CA VAL A 23 6.87 -0.34 -7.91
C VAL A 23 5.68 -0.89 -7.13
N ARG A 24 5.47 -2.21 -7.19
CA ARG A 24 4.33 -2.88 -6.55
C ARG A 24 4.70 -4.22 -5.94
N THR A 25 3.89 -4.67 -4.97
CA THR A 25 4.04 -5.99 -4.35
C THR A 25 2.92 -6.96 -4.73
N GLU A 26 3.27 -8.24 -4.82
CA GLU A 26 2.35 -9.34 -5.08
C GLU A 26 2.53 -10.47 -4.06
N LYS A 27 1.46 -11.23 -3.81
CA LYS A 27 1.50 -12.45 -2.97
C LYS A 27 1.77 -13.67 -3.86
N PHE A 28 2.93 -14.32 -3.71
CA PHE A 28 3.29 -15.53 -4.48
C PHE A 28 3.87 -16.62 -3.58
N THR A 29 3.66 -17.89 -3.91
CA THR A 29 4.20 -19.07 -3.21
C THR A 29 5.34 -19.70 -4.02
N ARG A 30 6.51 -19.91 -3.39
CA ARG A 30 7.69 -20.44 -4.09
C ARG A 30 7.58 -21.92 -4.48
N GLU A 31 6.72 -22.71 -3.85
CA GLU A 31 6.73 -24.18 -4.02
C GLU A 31 6.25 -24.70 -5.38
N ALA A 32 5.60 -23.89 -6.23
CA ALA A 32 5.00 -24.38 -7.48
C ALA A 32 5.59 -23.83 -8.79
N SER A 33 6.58 -22.92 -8.78
CA SER A 33 7.18 -22.46 -10.05
C SER A 33 8.57 -21.86 -9.90
N ALA A 34 9.49 -22.40 -10.70
CA ALA A 34 10.87 -22.03 -10.96
C ALA A 34 11.30 -20.58 -10.64
N ARG A 35 12.55 -20.46 -10.14
CA ARG A 35 13.38 -19.25 -10.21
C ARG A 35 13.38 -18.72 -11.65
N ARG A 36 12.48 -17.79 -11.97
CA ARG A 36 12.58 -16.97 -13.18
C ARG A 36 12.59 -15.52 -12.76
N ALA A 37 13.78 -14.94 -12.70
CA ALA A 37 13.91 -13.52 -12.93
C ALA A 37 13.51 -13.30 -14.41
N LEU A 38 12.31 -12.77 -14.66
CA LEU A 38 12.03 -12.18 -15.96
C LEU A 38 12.76 -10.83 -15.98
N ALA A 39 14.02 -10.87 -16.41
CA ALA A 39 14.80 -9.70 -16.78
C ALA A 39 14.61 -9.47 -18.28
N GLY A 40 13.46 -8.92 -18.67
CA GLY A 40 13.18 -8.53 -20.05
C GLY A 40 13.31 -7.02 -20.20
N LYS A 41 14.34 -6.53 -20.91
CA LYS A 41 14.32 -5.16 -21.44
C LYS A 41 13.54 -5.17 -22.75
N GLU A 42 12.22 -5.22 -22.69
CA GLU A 42 11.40 -4.94 -23.88
C GLU A 42 10.98 -3.48 -23.88
N SER A 43 11.46 -2.71 -24.85
CA SER A 43 10.97 -1.36 -25.09
C SER A 43 9.66 -1.46 -25.87
N ILE A 44 8.52 -1.27 -25.21
CA ILE A 44 7.24 -1.24 -25.91
C ILE A 44 6.95 0.21 -26.31
N ASN A 45 6.92 0.48 -27.62
CA ASN A 45 6.57 1.80 -28.17
C ASN A 45 5.09 1.80 -28.57
N PHE A 46 4.29 2.70 -27.99
CA PHE A 46 2.93 2.96 -28.47
C PHE A 46 2.88 4.34 -29.13
N PRO A 47 2.67 4.42 -30.46
CA PRO A 47 2.32 5.66 -31.11
C PRO A 47 0.83 5.93 -30.87
N LEU A 48 0.50 6.84 -29.95
CA LEU A 48 -0.85 7.39 -29.84
C LEU A 48 -0.83 8.83 -30.36
N PRO A 49 -1.90 9.31 -31.02
CA PRO A 49 -1.92 10.61 -31.69
C PRO A 49 -1.67 11.83 -30.79
N ARG A 50 -1.68 11.66 -29.45
CA ARG A 50 -1.33 12.70 -28.45
C ARG A 50 -0.19 12.32 -27.48
N TYR A 51 0.19 11.04 -27.39
CA TYR A 51 1.12 10.54 -26.37
C TYR A 51 2.05 9.46 -26.95
N ALA A 52 3.33 9.50 -26.60
CA ALA A 52 4.30 8.45 -26.86
C ALA A 52 4.76 7.83 -25.53
N MET A 53 4.69 6.50 -25.42
CA MET A 53 5.11 5.78 -24.22
C MET A 53 6.22 4.78 -24.54
N LYS A 54 7.23 4.75 -23.68
CA LYS A 54 8.20 3.65 -23.56
C LYS A 54 8.13 3.08 -22.15
N SER A 55 7.89 1.80 -22.02
CA SER A 55 7.92 1.09 -20.73
C SER A 55 8.94 -0.04 -20.76
N TYR A 56 9.49 -0.37 -19.59
CA TYR A 56 10.32 -1.54 -19.34
C TYR A 56 9.85 -2.22 -18.06
N GLN A 57 9.75 -3.54 -18.09
CA GLN A 57 9.32 -4.33 -16.93
C GLN A 57 10.50 -5.10 -16.33
N ARG A 58 10.65 -5.01 -15.01
CA ARG A 58 11.55 -5.87 -14.25
C ARG A 58 10.77 -6.54 -13.13
N SER A 59 11.03 -7.82 -12.92
CA SER A 59 10.46 -8.58 -11.81
C SER A 59 11.53 -9.32 -11.02
N ARG A 60 11.42 -9.33 -9.68
CA ARG A 60 12.31 -10.10 -8.84
C ARG A 60 11.63 -10.61 -7.58
N THR A 61 12.00 -11.80 -7.14
CA THR A 61 11.56 -12.30 -5.84
C THR A 61 12.49 -11.79 -4.75
N LEU A 62 11.93 -11.23 -3.68
CA LEU A 62 12.70 -10.87 -2.48
C LEU A 62 13.34 -12.11 -1.84
N ASN A 63 14.58 -11.97 -1.38
CA ASN A 63 15.32 -13.02 -0.68
C ASN A 63 14.96 -13.07 0.81
N SER A 64 13.74 -13.51 1.14
CA SER A 64 13.33 -13.92 2.50
C SER A 64 13.28 -15.44 2.60
N ILE A 65 13.43 -15.97 3.82
CA ILE A 65 13.38 -17.41 4.11
C ILE A 65 11.94 -17.89 4.34
N SER A 66 10.98 -16.99 4.61
CA SER A 66 9.59 -17.35 4.85
C SER A 66 8.76 -17.45 3.56
N ASP A 67 8.01 -18.55 3.44
CA ASP A 67 6.94 -18.78 2.47
C ASP A 67 5.59 -18.95 3.24
N PHE A 68 4.46 -18.58 2.61
CA PHE A 68 3.14 -18.34 3.22
C PHE A 68 2.64 -19.33 4.30
N ALA A 69 2.04 -18.82 5.39
CA ALA A 69 0.57 -18.73 5.56
C ALA A 69 0.17 -18.23 6.96
N ASP A 70 0.95 -18.56 7.99
CA ASP A 70 0.62 -18.24 9.37
C ASP A 70 1.59 -17.18 9.94
N ILE A 71 1.02 -16.12 10.51
CA ILE A 71 1.80 -15.13 11.29
C ILE A 71 2.38 -15.82 12.53
N SER A 72 1.66 -16.79 13.09
CA SER A 72 2.04 -17.53 14.29
C SER A 72 3.36 -18.25 14.08
N LYS A 73 4.35 -17.99 14.94
CA LYS A 73 5.58 -18.80 14.98
C LYS A 73 5.37 -20.23 15.50
N TYR A 74 4.23 -20.49 16.15
CA TYR A 74 3.99 -21.76 16.84
C TYR A 74 3.62 -22.90 15.90
N THR A 75 3.29 -22.59 14.65
CA THR A 75 2.99 -23.54 13.57
C THR A 75 4.17 -23.73 12.62
N ASP A 76 5.29 -23.02 12.83
CA ASP A 76 6.47 -23.15 11.98
C ASP A 76 7.22 -24.46 12.24
N ALA A 77 7.61 -25.13 11.14
CA ALA A 77 8.47 -26.31 11.21
C ALA A 77 9.90 -25.99 11.69
N VAL A 78 10.34 -24.73 11.58
CA VAL A 78 11.66 -24.26 12.00
C VAL A 78 11.57 -22.89 12.68
N ALA A 79 12.42 -22.65 13.67
CA ALA A 79 12.47 -21.34 14.34
C ALA A 79 13.05 -20.27 13.38
N LEU A 80 12.22 -19.29 13.01
CA LEU A 80 12.61 -18.16 12.18
C LEU A 80 12.90 -16.93 13.03
N LYS A 81 14.00 -16.22 12.73
CA LYS A 81 14.32 -14.94 13.37
C LYS A 81 13.41 -13.81 12.89
N ILE A 82 13.06 -13.82 11.61
CA ILE A 82 12.15 -12.86 10.97
C ILE A 82 11.20 -13.62 10.06
N LYS A 83 9.90 -13.39 10.20
CA LYS A 83 8.85 -14.04 9.41
C LYS A 83 8.36 -13.22 8.22
N SER A 84 8.84 -11.98 8.06
CA SER A 84 8.44 -11.07 6.98
C SER A 84 8.43 -11.75 5.62
N THR A 85 7.26 -11.69 4.97
CA THR A 85 7.14 -11.98 3.54
C THR A 85 7.35 -10.72 2.69
N ALA A 86 7.50 -9.54 3.31
CA ALA A 86 7.71 -8.24 2.66
C ALA A 86 6.82 -8.05 1.41
N ASN A 87 5.51 -8.25 1.58
CA ASN A 87 4.55 -8.37 0.47
C ASN A 87 3.42 -7.34 0.53
N THR A 88 3.35 -6.49 1.54
CA THR A 88 2.20 -5.59 1.73
C THR A 88 2.37 -4.32 0.91
N ASN A 89 3.48 -3.61 1.08
CA ASN A 89 3.76 -2.37 0.36
C ASN A 89 5.24 -2.27 -0.02
N VAL A 90 5.57 -1.34 -0.91
CA VAL A 90 6.93 -0.98 -1.29
C VAL A 90 7.04 0.52 -1.51
N VAL A 91 7.83 1.19 -0.69
CA VAL A 91 7.98 2.66 -0.70
C VAL A 91 9.42 3.05 -1.00
N TYR A 92 9.65 4.26 -1.49
CA TYR A 92 11.00 4.79 -1.70
C TYR A 92 11.47 5.61 -0.49
N TRP A 93 12.70 5.42 -0.06
CA TRP A 93 13.32 6.20 1.01
C TRP A 93 14.84 6.22 0.86
N HIS A 94 15.44 7.41 0.76
CA HIS A 94 16.90 7.62 0.76
C HIS A 94 17.66 6.73 -0.23
N GLY A 95 17.22 6.69 -1.48
CA GLY A 95 17.87 5.90 -2.54
C GLY A 95 17.58 4.40 -2.49
N LYS A 96 16.65 3.96 -1.64
CA LYS A 96 16.27 2.55 -1.49
C LYS A 96 14.78 2.37 -1.67
N LEU A 97 14.38 1.19 -2.10
CA LEU A 97 13.02 0.70 -1.89
C LEU A 97 12.96 -0.02 -0.55
N LEU A 98 11.92 0.23 0.22
CA LEU A 98 11.61 -0.48 1.46
C LEU A 98 10.40 -1.39 1.21
N ALA A 99 10.63 -2.69 1.21
CA ALA A 99 9.58 -3.70 1.10
C ALA A 99 9.01 -3.99 2.49
N LEU A 100 7.71 -3.75 2.67
CA LEU A 100 7.06 -3.65 3.96
C LEU A 100 6.13 -4.83 4.26
N LYS A 101 6.08 -5.21 5.53
CA LYS A 101 5.09 -6.10 6.13
C LYS A 101 4.97 -5.74 7.61
N GLU A 102 3.74 -5.53 8.07
CA GLU A 102 3.45 -4.99 9.40
C GLU A 102 3.91 -5.85 10.60
N ASP A 103 4.29 -7.11 10.38
CA ASP A 103 4.80 -8.01 11.42
C ASP A 103 6.33 -7.99 11.60
N SER A 104 7.04 -7.12 10.87
CA SER A 104 8.51 -7.17 10.78
C SER A 104 9.14 -5.82 10.44
N PRO A 105 10.47 -5.68 10.57
CA PRO A 105 11.20 -4.56 9.96
C PRO A 105 11.16 -4.60 8.43
N PRO A 106 11.42 -3.47 7.75
CA PRO A 106 11.51 -3.42 6.29
C PRO A 106 12.67 -4.26 5.74
N TYR A 107 12.54 -4.68 4.48
CA TYR A 107 13.69 -5.08 3.68
C TYR A 107 14.06 -3.96 2.71
N ALA A 108 15.32 -3.54 2.73
CA ALA A 108 15.87 -2.62 1.75
C ALA A 108 16.16 -3.33 0.43
N MET A 109 15.86 -2.65 -0.68
CA MET A 109 16.16 -3.09 -2.03
C MET A 109 16.71 -1.93 -2.86
N ASP A 110 17.50 -2.28 -3.87
CA ASP A 110 17.99 -1.33 -4.87
C ASP A 110 16.88 -0.97 -5.88
N PRO A 111 16.59 0.32 -6.12
CA PRO A 111 15.47 0.75 -6.96
C PRO A 111 15.64 0.44 -8.46
N GLU A 112 16.88 0.31 -8.95
CA GLU A 112 17.15 0.06 -10.37
C GLU A 112 17.20 -1.44 -10.67
N THR A 113 17.83 -2.20 -9.79
CA THR A 113 18.13 -3.62 -9.98
C THR A 113 17.12 -4.55 -9.32
N LEU A 114 16.39 -4.04 -8.31
CA LEU A 114 15.55 -4.79 -7.38
C LEU A 114 16.34 -5.78 -6.50
N GLU A 115 17.66 -5.61 -6.39
CA GLU A 115 18.46 -6.42 -5.49
C GLU A 115 18.07 -6.20 -4.03
N THR A 116 17.76 -7.29 -3.32
CA THR A 116 17.55 -7.24 -1.89
C THR A 116 18.89 -6.97 -1.21
N VAL A 117 18.99 -5.82 -0.56
CA VAL A 117 20.16 -5.44 0.27
C VAL A 117 20.11 -6.23 1.59
N GLY A 118 18.93 -6.32 2.20
CA GLY A 118 18.72 -7.05 3.45
C GLY A 118 17.66 -6.40 4.33
N LEU A 119 17.59 -6.83 5.58
CA LEU A 119 16.79 -6.14 6.61
C LEU A 119 17.32 -4.73 6.83
N TRP A 120 16.40 -3.80 7.03
CA TRP A 120 16.73 -2.40 7.22
C TRP A 120 16.25 -1.93 8.60
N ASP A 121 17.20 -1.63 9.48
CA ASP A 121 16.97 -1.13 10.84
C ASP A 121 17.31 0.35 11.00
N PHE A 122 17.47 1.05 9.86
CA PHE A 122 17.82 2.48 9.80
C PHE A 122 19.12 2.81 10.53
N ASN A 123 20.16 1.99 10.31
CA ASN A 123 21.47 2.10 10.97
C ASN A 123 21.36 1.87 12.49
N GLY A 124 20.54 0.89 12.88
CA GLY A 124 20.31 0.52 14.28
C GLY A 124 19.38 1.46 15.07
N GLN A 125 18.71 2.41 14.40
CA GLN A 125 17.82 3.37 15.07
C GLN A 125 16.39 2.83 15.27
N LEU A 126 15.97 1.81 14.53
CA LEU A 126 14.60 1.29 14.58
C LEU A 126 14.23 0.82 16.00
N PRO A 127 13.28 1.47 16.69
CA PRO A 127 12.97 1.16 18.09
C PRO A 127 12.06 -0.06 18.25
N SER A 128 11.35 -0.46 17.19
CA SER A 128 10.26 -1.43 17.21
C SER A 128 10.62 -2.73 16.48
N LEU A 129 10.10 -3.86 16.94
CA LEU A 129 10.20 -5.13 16.19
C LEU A 129 9.37 -5.13 14.90
N THR A 130 8.37 -4.24 14.81
CA THR A 130 7.43 -4.13 13.69
C THR A 130 7.49 -2.73 13.06
N PHE A 131 7.25 -2.69 11.75
CA PHE A 131 7.17 -1.46 10.96
C PHE A 131 5.93 -1.49 10.06
N THR A 132 5.08 -0.47 10.17
CA THR A 132 3.82 -0.39 9.41
C THR A 132 4.03 -0.53 7.90
N ALA A 133 3.07 -1.16 7.22
CA ALA A 133 3.07 -1.19 5.76
C ALA A 133 2.64 0.15 5.12
N HIS A 134 2.17 1.09 5.93
CA HIS A 134 1.53 2.32 5.46
C HIS A 134 2.18 3.58 6.06
N PRO A 135 3.51 3.77 5.96
CA PRO A 135 4.13 5.02 6.39
C PRO A 135 3.55 6.20 5.61
N LYS A 136 3.56 7.38 6.21
CA LYS A 136 3.07 8.62 5.58
C LYS A 136 4.24 9.56 5.36
N PHE A 137 4.30 10.15 4.18
CA PHE A 137 5.36 11.09 3.81
C PHE A 137 4.80 12.50 3.89
N ASP A 138 5.36 13.31 4.77
CA ASP A 138 4.96 14.70 4.91
C ASP A 138 5.61 15.51 3.77
N PRO A 139 4.82 16.10 2.84
CA PRO A 139 5.39 16.78 1.69
C PRO A 139 6.08 18.10 2.05
N ILE A 140 5.80 18.67 3.23
CA ILE A 140 6.38 19.93 3.73
C ILE A 140 7.66 19.64 4.51
N THR A 141 7.60 18.80 5.54
CA THR A 141 8.76 18.53 6.42
C THR A 141 9.70 17.48 5.85
N ARG A 142 9.25 16.73 4.83
CA ARG A 142 9.95 15.58 4.23
C ARG A 142 10.20 14.44 5.22
N GLU A 143 9.45 14.40 6.31
CA GLU A 143 9.49 13.31 7.29
C GLU A 143 8.74 12.07 6.75
N MET A 144 9.27 10.89 7.03
CA MET A 144 8.52 9.64 6.99
C MET A 144 7.96 9.35 8.38
N VAL A 145 6.64 9.44 8.52
CA VAL A 145 5.91 9.18 9.76
C VAL A 145 5.48 7.73 9.79
N CYS A 146 5.77 7.04 10.89
CA CYS A 146 5.69 5.59 11.01
C CYS A 146 5.12 5.16 12.37
N PHE A 147 4.82 3.87 12.47
CA PHE A 147 4.57 3.21 13.75
C PHE A 147 4.81 1.69 13.65
N GLY A 148 4.79 1.01 14.79
CA GLY A 148 4.62 -0.43 14.90
C GLY A 148 3.60 -0.77 16.00
N TYR A 149 2.72 -1.73 15.74
CA TYR A 149 1.88 -2.37 16.75
C TYR A 149 2.39 -3.80 17.01
N GLU A 150 1.99 -4.43 18.12
CA GLU A 150 2.67 -5.65 18.62
C GLU A 150 4.19 -5.44 18.67
N ALA A 151 4.61 -4.22 19.01
CA ALA A 151 5.96 -3.70 18.77
C ALA A 151 7.04 -4.40 19.61
N LYS A 152 6.65 -5.12 20.66
CA LYS A 152 7.51 -5.96 21.49
C LYS A 152 7.29 -7.46 21.28
N GLY A 153 6.53 -7.83 20.26
CA GLY A 153 6.29 -9.21 19.84
C GLY A 153 4.82 -9.61 19.90
N TYR A 154 4.56 -10.88 19.61
CA TYR A 154 3.21 -11.37 19.41
C TYR A 154 2.27 -11.13 20.58
N ALA A 155 1.06 -10.70 20.25
CA ALA A 155 -0.03 -10.42 21.20
C ALA A 155 0.28 -9.33 22.25
N THR A 156 1.34 -8.53 22.06
CA THR A 156 1.64 -7.41 22.98
C THR A 156 0.74 -6.21 22.67
N LEU A 157 0.33 -5.49 23.72
CA LEU A 157 -0.37 -4.20 23.58
C LEU A 157 0.56 -3.05 23.22
N ASP A 158 1.87 -3.32 23.20
CA ASP A 158 2.90 -2.32 22.95
C ASP A 158 2.80 -1.76 21.53
N PHE A 159 2.76 -0.43 21.49
CA PHE A 159 2.70 0.36 20.30
C PHE A 159 3.84 1.38 20.32
N CYS A 160 4.52 1.55 19.20
CA CYS A 160 5.62 2.50 19.07
C CYS A 160 5.34 3.43 17.90
N TYR A 161 5.03 4.69 18.18
CA TYR A 161 4.95 5.77 17.20
C TYR A 161 6.35 6.37 17.02
N TYR A 162 6.77 6.60 15.77
CA TYR A 162 8.04 7.28 15.50
C TYR A 162 8.02 8.01 14.15
N SER A 163 8.87 9.02 14.01
CA SER A 163 9.08 9.74 12.76
C SER A 163 10.55 9.77 12.39
N ILE A 164 10.83 9.75 11.10
CA ILE A 164 12.17 9.80 10.53
C ILE A 164 12.26 11.07 9.68
N ASP A 165 13.19 11.95 9.99
CA ASP A 165 13.36 13.20 9.27
C ASP A 165 14.03 13.02 7.90
N ALA A 166 14.11 14.11 7.15
CA ALA A 166 14.73 14.17 5.83
C ALA A 166 16.22 13.76 5.80
N SER A 167 16.90 13.75 6.94
CA SER A 167 18.29 13.32 7.08
C SER A 167 18.41 11.84 7.44
N GLY A 168 17.29 11.18 7.75
CA GLY A 168 17.23 9.78 8.15
C GLY A 168 17.36 9.57 9.66
N MET A 169 17.20 10.63 10.45
CA MET A 169 17.27 10.59 11.91
C MET A 169 15.88 10.46 12.51
N PHE A 170 15.78 9.69 13.59
CA PHE A 170 14.52 9.51 14.31
C PHE A 170 14.29 10.69 15.24
N ASN A 171 13.18 11.41 15.04
CA ASN A 171 12.86 12.61 15.82
C ASN A 171 11.84 12.30 16.92
N GLU A 172 10.72 11.69 16.55
CA GLU A 172 9.72 11.22 17.50
C GLU A 172 9.96 9.73 17.79
N THR A 173 9.84 9.33 19.05
CA THR A 173 9.76 7.92 19.47
C THR A 173 8.93 7.85 20.74
N VAL A 174 7.66 7.47 20.59
CA VAL A 174 6.67 7.46 21.66
C VAL A 174 6.14 6.05 21.83
N TRP A 175 6.31 5.49 23.02
CA TRP A 175 5.75 4.19 23.40
C TRP A 175 4.42 4.39 24.13
N LEU A 176 3.41 3.64 23.71
CA LEU A 176 2.08 3.63 24.29
C LEU A 176 1.47 2.23 24.28
N LEU A 177 0.33 2.09 24.95
CA LEU A 177 -0.42 0.84 25.01
C LEU A 177 -1.75 1.01 24.26
N ALA A 178 -2.03 0.07 23.37
CA ALA A 178 -3.35 -0.07 22.75
C ALA A 178 -4.37 -0.61 23.77
N PRO A 179 -5.66 -0.25 23.65
CA PRO A 179 -6.72 -0.74 24.56
C PRO A 179 -7.02 -2.23 24.37
N ILE A 180 -6.62 -2.78 23.22
CA ILE A 180 -6.74 -4.18 22.83
C ILE A 180 -5.53 -4.55 21.98
N CYS A 181 -5.20 -5.85 21.89
CA CYS A 181 -4.25 -6.31 20.89
C CYS A 181 -4.98 -6.48 19.57
N GLY A 182 -5.34 -5.34 18.97
CA GLY A 182 -6.08 -5.23 17.72
C GLY A 182 -5.15 -5.01 16.53
N MET A 183 -5.59 -5.41 15.33
CA MET A 183 -4.86 -5.06 14.10
C MET A 183 -4.95 -3.55 13.84
N ILE A 184 -3.80 -2.91 13.64
CA ILE A 184 -3.70 -1.50 13.25
C ILE A 184 -2.99 -1.45 11.91
N HIS A 185 -3.76 -1.68 10.85
CA HIS A 185 -3.19 -1.86 9.51
C HIS A 185 -2.69 -0.53 8.93
N ASP A 186 -3.50 0.52 9.04
CA ASP A 186 -3.25 1.83 8.45
C ASP A 186 -3.49 2.95 9.49
N PHE A 187 -3.03 4.16 9.20
CA PHE A 187 -3.13 5.31 10.09
C PHE A 187 -3.19 6.62 9.30
N GLY A 188 -3.69 7.68 9.94
CA GLY A 188 -3.72 9.04 9.40
C GLY A 188 -2.71 9.95 10.09
N ILE A 189 -2.24 10.96 9.36
CA ILE A 189 -1.48 12.07 9.94
C ILE A 189 -2.18 13.39 9.59
N THR A 190 -2.13 14.35 10.51
CA THR A 190 -2.44 15.75 10.25
C THR A 190 -1.20 16.59 10.54
N GLU A 191 -1.34 17.91 10.51
CA GLU A 191 -0.28 18.82 10.93
C GLU A 191 0.13 18.55 12.39
N ASN A 192 -0.86 18.38 13.29
CA ASN A 192 -0.65 18.32 14.73
C ASN A 192 -0.91 16.95 15.35
N TYR A 193 -1.48 15.98 14.64
CA TYR A 193 -1.90 14.69 15.22
C TYR A 193 -1.53 13.48 14.34
N VAL A 194 -1.39 12.34 14.99
CA VAL A 194 -1.38 11.01 14.37
C VAL A 194 -2.57 10.21 14.87
N ILE A 195 -3.21 9.45 13.96
CA ILE A 195 -4.50 8.82 14.19
C ILE A 195 -4.46 7.32 13.84
N PHE A 196 -4.78 6.48 14.82
CA PHE A 196 -4.62 5.02 14.76
C PHE A 196 -5.99 4.32 14.88
N PRO A 197 -6.68 4.05 13.76
CA PRO A 197 -7.89 3.24 13.76
C PRO A 197 -7.54 1.76 13.99
N ILE A 198 -8.17 1.13 14.98
CA ILE A 198 -7.94 -0.27 15.34
C ILE A 198 -9.09 -1.12 14.83
N VAL A 199 -8.77 -2.14 14.04
CA VAL A 199 -9.72 -3.17 13.61
C VAL A 199 -10.05 -4.08 14.80
N PRO A 200 -11.34 -4.44 15.03
CA PRO A 200 -11.77 -5.42 16.04
C PRO A 200 -11.33 -6.88 15.79
N HIS A 201 -10.13 -7.09 15.24
CA HIS A 201 -9.46 -8.39 15.19
C HIS A 201 -8.54 -8.52 16.39
N ILE A 202 -8.86 -9.41 17.33
CA ILE A 202 -8.12 -9.58 18.58
C ILE A 202 -7.09 -10.70 18.44
N CYS A 203 -5.85 -10.43 18.84
CA CYS A 203 -4.83 -11.44 19.01
C CYS A 203 -4.86 -12.00 20.44
N ASP A 204 -4.86 -13.33 20.56
CA ASP A 204 -4.78 -14.05 21.83
C ASP A 204 -3.57 -15.00 21.81
N LEU A 205 -2.69 -14.85 22.79
CA LEU A 205 -1.42 -15.57 22.82
C LEU A 205 -1.59 -17.07 23.07
N ASP A 206 -2.60 -17.47 23.84
CA ASP A 206 -2.80 -18.88 24.17
C ASP A 206 -3.47 -19.62 22.99
N ARG A 207 -4.38 -18.96 22.27
CA ARG A 207 -4.88 -19.42 20.97
C ARG A 207 -3.75 -19.61 19.97
N LEU A 208 -2.83 -18.63 19.88
CA LEU A 208 -1.65 -18.72 19.02
C LEU A 208 -0.77 -19.93 19.37
N LYS A 209 -0.47 -20.14 20.65
CA LYS A 209 0.31 -21.30 21.12
C LYS A 209 -0.39 -22.63 20.84
N ALA A 210 -1.72 -22.65 20.83
CA ALA A 210 -2.53 -23.81 20.48
C ALA A 210 -2.62 -24.07 18.96
N GLY A 211 -1.93 -23.27 18.13
CA GLY A 211 -1.95 -23.38 16.67
C GLY A 211 -3.19 -22.75 16.02
N GLY A 212 -3.92 -21.93 16.75
CA GLY A 212 -5.05 -21.16 16.21
C GLY A 212 -4.62 -19.88 15.49
N GLU A 213 -5.59 -19.22 14.85
CA GLU A 213 -5.36 -18.02 14.04
C GLU A 213 -4.84 -16.83 14.88
N HIS A 214 -3.95 -16.04 14.29
CA HIS A 214 -3.44 -14.80 14.90
C HIS A 214 -4.56 -13.79 15.16
N TRP A 215 -5.48 -13.64 14.21
CA TRP A 215 -6.55 -12.66 14.28
C TRP A 215 -7.91 -13.33 14.40
N GLN A 216 -8.72 -12.89 15.36
CA GLN A 216 -10.10 -13.32 15.52
C GLN A 216 -11.01 -12.10 15.64
N TRP A 217 -12.07 -12.04 14.83
CA TRP A 217 -13.05 -10.94 14.90
C TRP A 217 -13.86 -10.98 16.19
N ASP A 218 -13.97 -9.83 16.84
CA ASP A 218 -14.82 -9.62 18.01
C ASP A 218 -15.92 -8.60 17.67
N SER A 219 -17.17 -9.06 17.64
CA SER A 219 -18.34 -8.23 17.32
C SER A 219 -18.74 -7.26 18.43
N GLU A 220 -18.27 -7.48 19.65
CA GLU A 220 -18.65 -6.70 20.83
C GLU A 220 -17.69 -5.53 21.09
N VAL A 221 -16.54 -5.55 20.42
CA VAL A 221 -15.50 -4.54 20.55
C VAL A 221 -15.75 -3.37 19.58
N PRO A 222 -15.75 -2.10 20.04
CA PRO A 222 -15.87 -0.96 19.14
C PRO A 222 -14.63 -0.83 18.25
N MET A 223 -14.77 -0.12 17.13
CA MET A 223 -13.60 0.34 16.40
C MET A 223 -12.94 1.48 17.20
N TYR A 224 -11.81 1.20 17.84
CA TYR A 224 -11.06 2.24 18.55
C TYR A 224 -10.38 3.17 17.55
N VAL A 225 -10.30 4.45 17.89
CA VAL A 225 -9.54 5.45 17.12
C VAL A 225 -8.64 6.20 18.10
N GLY A 226 -7.35 5.86 18.10
CA GLY A 226 -6.35 6.55 18.89
C GLY A 226 -5.96 7.87 18.25
N VAL A 227 -5.92 8.94 19.02
CA VAL A 227 -5.39 10.25 18.57
C VAL A 227 -4.28 10.65 19.53
N LEU A 228 -3.09 10.92 18.99
CA LEU A 228 -1.91 11.33 19.73
C LEU A 228 -1.37 12.62 19.12
N PRO A 229 -0.93 13.61 19.92
CA PRO A 229 -0.19 14.75 19.39
C PRO A 229 1.04 14.26 18.60
N ARG A 230 1.25 14.83 17.41
CA ARG A 230 2.30 14.39 16.49
C ARG A 230 3.70 14.69 17.00
N ARG A 231 3.87 15.72 17.85
CA ARG A 231 5.19 16.17 18.30
C ARG A 231 5.26 16.29 19.81
N GLY A 232 6.37 15.83 20.40
CA GLY A 232 6.66 15.99 21.82
C GLY A 232 5.67 15.31 22.76
N ALA A 233 4.96 14.29 22.28
CA ALA A 233 3.96 13.57 23.06
C ALA A 233 4.59 12.52 23.97
N SER A 234 3.93 12.25 25.08
CA SER A 234 4.12 11.06 25.91
C SER A 234 3.07 10.01 25.55
N GLY A 235 3.32 8.75 25.90
CA GLY A 235 2.37 7.67 25.63
C GLY A 235 1.00 7.85 26.30
N SER A 236 0.94 8.59 27.41
CA SER A 236 -0.31 8.89 28.13
C SER A 236 -1.17 9.97 27.47
N ASP A 237 -0.63 10.72 26.51
CA ASP A 237 -1.38 11.78 25.81
C ASP A 237 -2.36 11.23 24.77
N VAL A 238 -2.28 9.93 24.47
CA VAL A 238 -3.20 9.27 23.54
C VAL A 238 -4.63 9.29 24.07
N LYS A 239 -5.57 9.66 23.20
CA LYS A 239 -7.00 9.53 23.47
C LYS A 239 -7.58 8.44 22.59
N TRP A 240 -8.15 7.42 23.22
CA TRP A 240 -8.82 6.31 22.53
C TRP A 240 -10.31 6.60 22.39
N PHE A 241 -10.69 7.20 21.27
CA PHE A 241 -12.09 7.39 20.89
C PHE A 241 -12.71 6.04 20.50
N ARG A 242 -14.04 5.97 20.58
CA ARG A 242 -14.82 4.77 20.25
C ARG A 242 -15.78 5.11 19.12
N ALA A 243 -15.43 4.68 17.91
CA ALA A 243 -16.36 4.70 16.80
C ALA A 243 -17.33 3.50 16.91
N PRO A 244 -18.46 3.53 16.17
CA PRO A 244 -19.30 2.35 16.03
C PRO A 244 -18.47 1.12 15.60
N HIS A 245 -18.89 -0.07 16.05
CA HIS A 245 -18.25 -1.32 15.66
C HIS A 245 -18.19 -1.45 14.13
N GLY A 246 -17.01 -1.76 13.62
CA GLY A 246 -16.76 -1.91 12.19
C GLY A 246 -15.29 -2.14 11.88
N PHE A 247 -15.04 -2.42 10.61
CA PHE A 247 -13.72 -2.66 10.06
C PHE A 247 -13.10 -1.35 9.59
N ALA A 248 -11.94 -1.02 10.15
CA ALA A 248 -11.09 0.08 9.71
C ALA A 248 -10.36 -0.31 8.41
N GLY A 249 -10.84 0.19 7.26
CA GLY A 249 -10.16 0.04 5.97
C GLY A 249 -9.04 1.07 5.77
N HIS A 250 -8.51 1.14 4.55
CA HIS A 250 -7.44 2.08 4.22
C HIS A 250 -7.86 3.54 4.40
N VAL A 251 -6.92 4.34 4.88
CA VAL A 251 -7.02 5.78 5.04
C VAL A 251 -6.73 6.44 3.69
N ALA A 252 -7.66 7.24 3.21
CA ALA A 252 -7.43 8.08 2.04
C ALA A 252 -6.54 9.27 2.42
N ASN A 253 -6.95 10.03 3.43
CA ASN A 253 -6.15 11.09 4.05
C ASN A 253 -6.75 11.52 5.40
N ALA A 254 -5.99 12.28 6.20
CA ALA A 254 -6.50 13.04 7.33
C ALA A 254 -6.01 14.50 7.27
N PHE A 255 -6.81 15.43 7.79
CA PHE A 255 -6.41 16.83 7.94
C PHE A 255 -7.16 17.49 9.11
N GLU A 256 -6.75 18.69 9.51
CA GLU A 256 -7.45 19.51 10.49
C GLU A 256 -8.30 20.58 9.78
N ASP A 257 -9.58 20.68 10.13
CA ASP A 257 -10.45 21.73 9.60
C ASP A 257 -10.19 23.10 10.26
N GLU A 258 -10.88 24.15 9.80
CA GLU A 258 -10.75 25.52 10.32
C GLU A 258 -11.08 25.67 11.82
N ASN A 259 -11.77 24.70 12.42
CA ASN A 259 -12.10 24.67 13.84
C ASN A 259 -11.12 23.81 14.65
N GLY A 260 -10.09 23.23 14.01
CA GLY A 260 -9.13 22.33 14.63
C GLY A 260 -9.68 20.91 14.85
N HIS A 261 -10.79 20.53 14.20
CA HIS A 261 -11.25 19.15 14.25
C HIS A 261 -10.47 18.29 13.25
N ILE A 262 -10.15 17.06 13.66
CA ILE A 262 -9.55 16.07 12.77
C ILE A 262 -10.63 15.50 11.84
N VAL A 263 -10.41 15.65 10.54
CA VAL A 263 -11.20 15.02 9.48
C VAL A 263 -10.44 13.81 8.96
N LEU A 264 -10.84 12.61 9.37
CA LEU A 264 -10.29 11.35 8.89
C LEU A 264 -11.18 10.77 7.78
N SER A 265 -10.65 10.68 6.57
CA SER A 265 -11.31 10.02 5.43
C SER A 265 -10.73 8.63 5.22
N MET A 266 -11.55 7.60 5.41
CA MET A 266 -11.13 6.20 5.29
C MET A 266 -12.26 5.31 4.79
N ALA A 267 -11.90 4.16 4.22
CA ALA A 267 -12.87 3.11 3.97
C ALA A 267 -13.35 2.51 5.30
N TYR A 268 -14.65 2.30 5.43
CA TYR A 268 -15.28 1.75 6.63
C TYR A 268 -16.37 0.74 6.27
N SER A 269 -16.37 -0.40 6.94
CA SER A 269 -17.39 -1.44 6.78
C SER A 269 -18.02 -1.79 8.13
N LYS A 270 -19.34 -1.99 8.16
CA LYS A 270 -20.05 -2.50 9.35
C LYS A 270 -19.84 -4.00 9.60
N LYS A 271 -19.17 -4.70 8.68
CA LYS A 271 -18.89 -6.14 8.73
C LYS A 271 -17.39 -6.37 8.72
N ASN A 272 -16.97 -7.55 9.17
CA ASN A 272 -15.63 -8.08 8.93
C ASN A 272 -15.41 -8.20 7.41
N ALA A 273 -14.83 -7.17 6.80
CA ALA A 273 -14.63 -7.07 5.37
C ALA A 273 -13.16 -6.79 5.11
N LEU A 274 -12.45 -7.82 4.66
CA LEU A 274 -11.09 -7.69 4.16
C LEU A 274 -11.14 -7.25 2.69
N PHE A 275 -11.65 -6.02 2.48
CA PHE A 275 -11.79 -5.32 1.21
C PHE A 275 -12.80 -5.95 0.23
N ASP A 276 -13.85 -5.21 -0.14
CA ASP A 276 -14.67 -5.48 -1.33
C ASP A 276 -15.48 -4.23 -1.69
N VAL A 277 -15.15 -3.58 -2.81
CA VAL A 277 -16.06 -2.64 -3.47
C VAL A 277 -16.05 -2.94 -4.95
N ILE A 278 -16.85 -3.93 -5.33
CA ILE A 278 -17.29 -4.09 -6.71
C ILE A 278 -18.50 -3.18 -6.92
N ASP A 279 -18.59 -2.51 -8.07
CA ASP A 279 -19.87 -1.94 -8.49
C ASP A 279 -20.72 -3.08 -9.06
N PRO A 280 -21.80 -3.52 -8.38
CA PRO A 280 -22.62 -4.63 -8.85
C PRO A 280 -23.43 -4.28 -10.11
N ALA A 281 -23.62 -2.99 -10.39
CA ALA A 281 -24.30 -2.51 -11.58
C ALA A 281 -23.34 -2.40 -12.78
N ALA A 282 -22.03 -2.40 -12.55
CA ALA A 282 -21.06 -2.49 -13.63
C ALA A 282 -21.06 -3.94 -14.14
N GLY A 283 -21.43 -4.12 -15.41
CA GLY A 283 -21.71 -5.41 -16.07
C GLY A 283 -20.52 -6.37 -16.14
N THR A 284 -20.02 -6.77 -14.98
CA THR A 284 -18.86 -7.63 -14.74
C THR A 284 -19.31 -9.07 -14.85
N ASP A 285 -18.69 -9.85 -15.73
CA ASP A 285 -19.01 -11.25 -15.91
C ASP A 285 -18.23 -12.12 -14.91
N MET A 286 -18.83 -12.31 -13.74
CA MET A 286 -18.27 -13.18 -12.71
C MET A 286 -18.25 -14.66 -13.10
N LYS A 287 -18.96 -15.08 -14.16
CA LYS A 287 -18.87 -16.46 -14.66
C LYS A 287 -17.54 -16.70 -15.38
N VAL A 288 -17.01 -15.68 -16.06
CA VAL A 288 -15.69 -15.72 -16.70
C VAL A 288 -14.58 -15.54 -15.65
N ILE A 289 -14.76 -14.58 -14.74
CA ILE A 289 -13.72 -14.19 -13.77
C ILE A 289 -13.59 -15.21 -12.63
N GLY A 290 -14.73 -15.63 -12.05
CA GLY A 290 -14.80 -16.42 -10.82
C GLY A 290 -13.91 -17.67 -10.81
N PRO A 291 -13.96 -18.54 -11.84
CA PRO A 291 -13.13 -19.75 -11.91
C PRO A 291 -11.62 -19.49 -11.89
N ASN A 292 -11.17 -18.27 -12.24
CA ASN A 292 -9.77 -17.92 -12.46
C ASN A 292 -9.22 -16.91 -11.42
N LEU A 293 -10.03 -16.52 -10.42
CA LEU A 293 -9.70 -15.43 -9.50
C LEU A 293 -8.51 -15.75 -8.59
N GLY A 294 -8.38 -17.01 -8.15
CA GLY A 294 -7.25 -17.49 -7.33
C GLY A 294 -7.23 -17.04 -5.87
N GLY A 295 -8.33 -16.43 -5.38
CA GLY A 295 -8.64 -16.11 -3.97
C GLY A 295 -7.68 -15.15 -3.25
N GLY A 296 -8.12 -14.60 -2.10
CA GLY A 296 -7.26 -13.89 -1.14
C GLY A 296 -6.94 -12.43 -1.47
N HIS A 297 -7.76 -11.78 -2.30
CA HIS A 297 -7.67 -10.36 -2.65
C HIS A 297 -9.06 -9.79 -2.99
N PRO A 298 -9.29 -8.49 -2.77
CA PRO A 298 -10.53 -7.82 -3.16
C PRO A 298 -10.76 -7.80 -4.67
N VAL A 299 -12.04 -7.76 -5.04
CA VAL A 299 -12.45 -7.56 -6.43
C VAL A 299 -12.87 -6.12 -6.69
N TYR A 300 -12.10 -5.42 -7.53
CA TYR A 300 -12.45 -4.09 -8.02
C TYR A 300 -12.66 -4.15 -9.52
N ASN A 301 -13.77 -3.62 -10.03
CA ASN A 301 -14.05 -3.60 -11.48
C ASN A 301 -13.92 -2.22 -12.10
N SER A 302 -13.73 -1.19 -11.27
CA SER A 302 -13.74 0.20 -11.67
C SER A 302 -12.74 1.03 -10.88
N ILE A 303 -12.32 2.16 -11.45
CA ILE A 303 -11.52 3.19 -10.78
C ILE A 303 -12.36 4.47 -10.73
N GLY A 304 -12.47 5.07 -9.54
CA GLY A 304 -13.26 6.28 -9.34
C GLY A 304 -12.40 7.50 -9.01
N LEU A 305 -12.83 8.67 -9.47
CA LEU A 305 -12.33 9.97 -9.04
C LEU A 305 -13.48 10.72 -8.38
N TYR A 306 -13.30 11.09 -7.11
CA TYR A 306 -14.31 11.79 -6.33
C TYR A 306 -13.77 13.11 -5.81
N ASP A 307 -14.41 14.21 -6.22
CA ASP A 307 -14.12 15.53 -5.69
C ASP A 307 -14.97 15.76 -4.43
N ILE A 308 -14.30 15.85 -3.28
CA ILE A 308 -14.96 16.03 -1.99
C ILE A 308 -15.66 17.39 -1.83
N LYS A 309 -15.22 18.43 -2.55
CA LYS A 309 -15.77 19.80 -2.50
C LYS A 309 -17.00 19.90 -3.39
N THR A 310 -16.88 19.50 -4.65
CA THR A 310 -17.97 19.59 -5.64
C THR A 310 -18.94 18.41 -5.62
N LYS A 311 -18.56 17.32 -4.92
CA LYS A 311 -19.26 16.03 -4.89
C LYS A 311 -19.36 15.34 -6.25
N LYS A 312 -18.59 15.80 -7.25
CA LYS A 312 -18.51 15.18 -8.57
C LYS A 312 -17.84 13.82 -8.46
N TYR A 313 -18.43 12.82 -9.10
CA TYR A 313 -17.89 11.47 -9.21
C TYR A 313 -17.75 11.08 -10.67
N GLU A 314 -16.56 10.64 -11.05
CA GLU A 314 -16.28 10.07 -12.37
C GLU A 314 -15.72 8.66 -12.20
N LYS A 315 -15.96 7.80 -13.19
CA LYS A 315 -15.64 6.38 -13.10
C LYS A 315 -15.12 5.84 -14.42
N TYR A 316 -14.03 5.09 -14.33
CA TYR A 316 -13.54 4.20 -15.38
C TYR A 316 -13.98 2.78 -15.07
N PHE A 317 -14.79 2.17 -15.95
CA PHE A 317 -15.09 0.74 -15.89
C PHE A 317 -14.11 -0.03 -16.78
N ALA A 318 -13.38 -1.00 -16.22
CA ALA A 318 -12.35 -1.72 -16.98
C ALA A 318 -12.90 -2.66 -18.06
N GLY A 319 -14.20 -2.98 -17.99
CA GLY A 319 -14.88 -3.89 -18.91
C GLY A 319 -15.32 -5.19 -18.22
N PRO A 320 -16.15 -5.99 -18.90
CA PRO A 320 -16.85 -7.12 -18.28
C PRO A 320 -15.93 -8.24 -17.79
N HIS A 321 -14.75 -8.39 -18.38
CA HIS A 321 -13.82 -9.50 -18.09
C HIS A 321 -12.54 -9.03 -17.40
N LYS A 322 -12.55 -7.82 -16.82
CA LYS A 322 -11.35 -7.22 -16.23
C LYS A 322 -11.60 -6.78 -14.79
N LEU A 323 -10.57 -6.94 -13.96
CA LEU A 323 -10.52 -6.35 -12.62
C LEU A 323 -9.36 -5.36 -12.52
N CYS A 324 -9.55 -4.31 -11.73
CA CYS A 324 -8.57 -3.30 -11.40
C CYS A 324 -7.78 -3.70 -10.15
N GLN A 325 -6.49 -3.37 -10.14
CA GLN A 325 -5.70 -3.30 -8.92
C GLN A 325 -5.62 -1.85 -8.41
N GLU A 326 -5.03 -1.62 -7.24
CA GLU A 326 -4.93 -0.28 -6.64
C GLU A 326 -4.31 0.73 -7.62
N PRO A 327 -4.90 1.92 -7.82
CA PRO A 327 -4.33 2.95 -8.69
C PRO A 327 -3.22 3.76 -8.01
N VAL A 328 -2.32 4.34 -8.81
CA VAL A 328 -1.41 5.41 -8.40
C VAL A 328 -1.70 6.70 -9.17
N PHE A 329 -1.58 7.84 -8.50
CA PHE A 329 -1.68 9.16 -9.13
C PHE A 329 -0.28 9.67 -9.52
N ILE A 330 -0.21 10.33 -10.68
CA ILE A 330 1.00 10.93 -11.24
C ILE A 330 0.65 12.38 -11.60
N PRO A 331 1.23 13.39 -10.92
CA PRO A 331 1.04 14.80 -11.29
C PRO A 331 1.43 15.05 -12.75
N ARG A 332 0.70 15.93 -13.45
CA ARG A 332 0.99 16.22 -14.87
C ARG A 332 2.40 16.80 -15.07
N ASP A 333 2.78 17.69 -14.17
CA ASP A 333 4.12 18.26 -13.99
C ASP A 333 4.23 18.88 -12.59
N LYS A 334 5.41 19.40 -12.23
CA LYS A 334 5.69 19.99 -10.90
C LYS A 334 4.85 21.21 -10.52
N ARG A 335 4.17 21.83 -11.48
CA ARG A 335 3.29 22.99 -11.30
C ARG A 335 1.82 22.63 -11.49
N ALA A 336 1.52 21.35 -11.68
CA ALA A 336 0.16 20.87 -11.83
C ALA A 336 -0.64 21.25 -10.59
N LYS A 337 -1.90 21.65 -10.80
CA LYS A 337 -2.83 21.84 -9.69
C LYS A 337 -3.16 20.49 -9.08
N GLU A 338 -3.64 20.50 -7.84
CA GLU A 338 -4.20 19.32 -7.19
C GLU A 338 -5.15 18.57 -8.14
N CYS A 339 -4.99 17.24 -8.22
CA CYS A 339 -5.73 16.34 -9.12
C CYS A 339 -5.53 16.54 -10.63
N ASP A 340 -4.65 17.43 -11.11
CA ASP A 340 -4.30 17.52 -12.53
C ASP A 340 -3.15 16.57 -12.88
N GLY A 341 -3.45 15.50 -13.62
CA GLY A 341 -2.45 14.50 -13.94
C GLY A 341 -3.03 13.22 -14.52
N PHE A 342 -2.39 12.12 -14.18
CA PHE A 342 -2.71 10.81 -14.69
C PHE A 342 -2.97 9.84 -13.55
N VAL A 343 -3.85 8.88 -13.79
CA VAL A 343 -4.06 7.72 -12.92
C VAL A 343 -3.59 6.48 -13.65
N MET A 344 -2.80 5.66 -12.99
CA MET A 344 -2.27 4.43 -13.55
C MET A 344 -2.61 3.24 -12.67
N ALA A 345 -3.05 2.14 -13.27
CA ALA A 345 -3.38 0.91 -12.55
C ALA A 345 -3.08 -0.33 -13.38
N LEU A 346 -2.84 -1.45 -12.72
CA LEU A 346 -2.85 -2.76 -13.36
C LEU A 346 -4.29 -3.25 -13.51
N LEU A 347 -4.57 -3.85 -14.67
CA LEU A 347 -5.79 -4.61 -14.93
C LEU A 347 -5.43 -6.09 -15.07
N ASN A 348 -6.25 -6.95 -14.51
CA ASN A 348 -6.23 -8.38 -14.78
C ASN A 348 -7.27 -8.69 -15.84
N ASN A 349 -6.85 -9.15 -17.02
CA ASN A 349 -7.73 -9.54 -18.11
C ASN A 349 -7.98 -11.05 -18.06
N TYR A 350 -9.18 -11.44 -17.63
CA TYR A 350 -9.56 -12.84 -17.45
C TYR A 350 -10.02 -13.53 -18.74
N ALA A 351 -10.29 -12.78 -19.80
CA ALA A 351 -10.60 -13.36 -21.11
C ALA A 351 -9.34 -13.90 -21.80
N GLU A 352 -8.22 -13.19 -21.65
CA GLU A 352 -6.93 -13.55 -22.25
C GLU A 352 -5.96 -14.18 -21.25
N MET A 353 -6.29 -14.15 -19.96
CA MET A 353 -5.41 -14.55 -18.84
C MET A 353 -4.07 -13.80 -18.87
N THR A 354 -4.14 -12.50 -19.14
CA THR A 354 -3.01 -11.56 -19.21
C THR A 354 -3.23 -10.40 -18.23
N SER A 355 -2.22 -9.53 -18.11
CA SER A 355 -2.33 -8.25 -17.41
C SER A 355 -2.18 -7.09 -18.38
N GLU A 356 -2.76 -5.95 -18.01
CA GLU A 356 -2.64 -4.71 -18.76
C GLU A 356 -2.29 -3.57 -17.79
N LEU A 357 -1.57 -2.56 -18.25
CA LEU A 357 -1.36 -1.32 -17.51
C LEU A 357 -2.21 -0.23 -18.15
N VAL A 358 -3.23 0.24 -17.44
CA VAL A 358 -4.12 1.30 -17.90
C VAL A 358 -3.62 2.64 -17.42
N ILE A 359 -3.72 3.65 -18.28
CA ILE A 359 -3.42 5.05 -17.95
C ILE A 359 -4.62 5.90 -18.32
N LEU A 360 -5.13 6.61 -17.33
CA LEU A 360 -6.27 7.51 -17.40
C LEU A 360 -5.76 8.95 -17.23
N ASP A 361 -6.37 9.90 -17.93
CA ASP A 361 -6.14 11.34 -17.70
C ASP A 361 -7.24 11.84 -16.78
N THR A 362 -6.91 12.54 -15.70
CA THR A 362 -7.90 13.00 -14.73
C THR A 362 -8.87 14.03 -15.31
N ALA A 363 -8.56 14.62 -16.48
CA ALA A 363 -9.49 15.47 -17.21
C ALA A 363 -10.68 14.72 -17.83
N ASP A 364 -10.58 13.40 -18.04
CA ASP A 364 -11.67 12.55 -18.53
C ASP A 364 -11.45 11.09 -18.10
N MET A 365 -12.05 10.71 -16.97
CA MET A 365 -11.93 9.36 -16.41
C MET A 365 -12.80 8.31 -17.14
N SER A 366 -13.59 8.69 -18.14
CA SER A 366 -14.47 7.74 -18.85
C SER A 366 -13.71 6.80 -19.79
N LYS A 367 -12.46 7.14 -20.14
CA LYS A 367 -11.65 6.40 -21.11
C LYS A 367 -10.17 6.42 -20.73
N HIS A 368 -9.44 5.41 -21.18
CA HIS A 368 -7.99 5.41 -21.04
C HIS A 368 -7.33 6.22 -22.15
N VAL A 369 -6.27 6.94 -21.80
CA VAL A 369 -5.39 7.58 -22.77
C VAL A 369 -4.32 6.63 -23.28
N ALA A 370 -4.01 5.55 -22.54
CA ALA A 370 -3.15 4.48 -23.01
C ALA A 370 -3.48 3.15 -22.30
N LEU A 371 -3.20 2.04 -22.98
CA LEU A 371 -3.34 0.69 -22.45
C LEU A 371 -2.16 -0.17 -22.91
N VAL A 372 -1.28 -0.54 -21.99
CA VAL A 372 -0.13 -1.40 -22.27
C VAL A 372 -0.55 -2.85 -22.03
N LYS A 373 -0.44 -3.69 -23.05
CA LYS A 373 -0.71 -5.13 -22.91
C LYS A 373 0.55 -5.86 -22.47
N LEU A 374 0.46 -6.65 -21.40
CA LEU A 374 1.54 -7.50 -20.93
C LEU A 374 1.27 -8.94 -21.40
N PRO A 375 2.24 -9.65 -21.99
CA PRO A 375 2.05 -11.01 -22.48
C PRO A 375 2.05 -12.07 -21.35
N ILE A 376 1.91 -11.62 -20.09
CA ILE A 376 1.93 -12.46 -18.90
C ILE A 376 0.81 -12.03 -17.95
N ARG A 377 0.40 -12.95 -17.07
CA ARG A 377 -0.47 -12.63 -15.95
C ARG A 377 0.35 -12.28 -14.72
N LEU A 378 0.15 -11.07 -14.24
CA LEU A 378 0.56 -10.65 -12.90
C LEU A 378 -0.58 -11.00 -11.93
N ARG A 379 -0.26 -11.54 -10.76
CA ARG A 379 -1.32 -11.85 -9.78
C ARG A 379 -1.87 -10.54 -9.23
N THR A 380 -3.04 -10.58 -8.62
CA THR A 380 -3.52 -9.44 -7.85
C THR A 380 -2.51 -9.09 -6.76
N GLY A 381 -1.98 -7.87 -6.85
CA GLY A 381 -1.07 -7.30 -5.88
C GLY A 381 -1.77 -6.69 -4.68
N LEU A 382 -0.96 -6.07 -3.83
CA LEU A 382 -1.43 -5.16 -2.78
C LEU A 382 -1.07 -3.75 -3.22
N HIS A 383 -0.16 -3.09 -2.49
CA HIS A 383 0.11 -1.68 -2.69
C HIS A 383 1.17 -1.40 -3.76
N GLY A 384 1.14 -0.17 -4.26
CA GLY A 384 2.13 0.34 -5.20
C GLY A 384 2.34 1.84 -5.08
N ASN A 385 3.53 2.31 -5.50
CA ASN A 385 3.89 3.72 -5.46
C ASN A 385 4.52 4.17 -6.78
N TRP A 386 4.31 5.43 -7.12
CA TRP A 386 5.04 6.13 -8.18
C TRP A 386 6.24 6.86 -7.58
N VAL A 387 7.40 6.74 -8.22
CA VAL A 387 8.60 7.49 -7.88
C VAL A 387 9.00 8.27 -9.13
N ASP A 388 8.84 9.59 -9.10
CA ASP A 388 9.17 10.44 -10.22
C ASP A 388 10.68 10.67 -10.28
N SER A 389 11.27 10.52 -11.47
CA SER A 389 12.69 10.79 -11.69
C SER A 389 13.07 12.26 -11.50
N ALA A 390 12.10 13.16 -11.54
CA ALA A 390 12.32 14.57 -11.30
C ALA A 390 12.43 14.91 -9.80
N ASP A 391 12.04 14.00 -8.91
CA ASP A 391 12.05 14.21 -7.46
C ASP A 391 13.28 13.55 -6.85
N ALA A 392 14.22 14.37 -6.36
CA ALA A 392 15.54 13.90 -5.94
C ALA A 392 15.50 12.91 -4.77
N ASP A 393 14.53 13.07 -3.87
CA ASP A 393 14.28 12.16 -2.75
C ASP A 393 13.18 11.12 -3.07
N GLY A 394 12.67 11.11 -4.30
CA GLY A 394 11.66 10.19 -4.80
C GLY A 394 10.22 10.50 -4.41
N HIS A 395 9.96 11.65 -3.76
CA HIS A 395 8.62 12.07 -3.32
C HIS A 395 8.25 13.44 -3.90
N PRO A 396 6.99 13.67 -4.30
CA PRO A 396 6.60 14.94 -4.91
C PRO A 396 6.74 16.10 -3.94
N SER A 397 7.11 17.27 -4.47
CA SER A 397 6.95 18.56 -3.78
C SER A 397 5.54 19.08 -4.03
N ILE A 398 4.91 19.71 -3.03
CA ILE A 398 3.60 20.37 -3.17
C ILE A 398 3.72 21.86 -3.45
#